data_AF-A0A9R0XK88-F1
#
_entry.id   AF-A0A9R0XK88-F1
#
_cell.length_a   1.000
_cell.length_b   1.000
_cell.length_c   1.000
_cell.angle_alpha   90.00
_cell.angle_beta   90.00
_cell.angle_gamma   90.00
#
_symmetry.space_group_name_H-M   'P 1'
#
loop_
_entity.id
_entity.type
_entity.pdbx_description
1 polymer ?
#
loop_
_entity_poly.entity_id
_entity_poly.type
_entity_poly.pdbx_seq_one_letter_code
_entity_poly.pdbx_strand_id
1 'polypeptide(L)'
;MGHRWAPGICAVALLWLAAAAAGDPDPDELERAFPIVEPDYGHTKLRLSEQGLEAIRRIENPIAIVGVIGPYRSGKSFLLNQLLSLSCDKGFGVGHMRDTKTKGIWIWGKPVEMDVDGTKVSVLYLDTEGFESVGKSNVYDDRIFALATVLSSVLIYNLPETVREADISRLSFAVEIAEEFYGRSGRRDCF
;
A
#
# COMPACT_ATOMS: atom_id res chain seq x y z
N MET A 1 -19.08 -4.61 -63.14
CA MET A 1 -17.89 -4.34 -62.30
C MET A 1 -18.39 -3.74 -60.99
N GLY A 2 -18.69 -4.58 -60.01
CA GLY A 2 -19.30 -4.17 -58.74
C GLY A 2 -18.57 -4.84 -57.59
N HIS A 3 -17.72 -4.10 -56.90
CA HIS A 3 -17.00 -4.59 -55.73
C HIS A 3 -17.90 -4.46 -54.49
N ARG A 4 -18.23 -5.63 -53.91
CA ARG A 4 -18.89 -5.79 -52.62
C ARG A 4 -17.93 -5.31 -51.51
N TRP A 5 -18.39 -4.37 -50.67
CA TRP A 5 -17.70 -3.99 -49.44
C TRP A 5 -18.00 -5.01 -48.33
N ALA A 6 -16.95 -5.52 -47.68
CA ALA A 6 -17.06 -6.42 -46.53
C ALA A 6 -17.23 -5.59 -45.23
N PRO A 7 -18.22 -5.87 -44.37
CA PRO A 7 -18.54 -5.04 -43.20
C PRO A 7 -17.68 -5.35 -41.95
N GLY A 8 -16.62 -6.16 -42.06
CA GLY A 8 -15.92 -6.72 -40.90
C GLY A 8 -14.68 -5.96 -40.40
N ILE A 9 -14.17 -4.97 -41.13
CA ILE A 9 -12.84 -4.39 -40.86
C ILE A 9 -12.91 -3.13 -39.97
N CYS A 10 -14.05 -2.42 -39.94
CA CYS A 10 -14.16 -1.18 -39.16
C CYS A 10 -14.23 -1.39 -37.63
N ALA A 11 -14.80 -2.49 -37.15
CA ALA A 11 -14.99 -2.68 -35.70
C ALA A 11 -13.66 -2.99 -34.95
N VAL A 12 -12.74 -3.71 -35.58
CA VAL A 12 -11.45 -4.06 -34.97
C VAL A 12 -10.50 -2.86 -34.93
N ALA A 13 -10.54 -2.00 -35.96
CA ALA A 13 -9.74 -0.78 -35.99
C ALA A 13 -10.17 0.23 -34.90
N LEU A 14 -11.46 0.32 -34.60
CA LEU A 14 -11.99 1.19 -33.54
C LEU A 14 -11.62 0.71 -32.13
N LEU A 15 -11.52 -0.60 -31.91
CA LEU A 15 -11.04 -1.17 -30.64
C LEU A 15 -9.53 -0.94 -30.43
N TRP A 16 -8.73 -1.00 -31.50
CA TRP A 16 -7.31 -0.66 -31.41
C TRP A 16 -7.04 0.84 -31.21
N LEU A 17 -7.87 1.71 -31.79
CA LEU A 17 -7.80 3.17 -31.56
C LEU A 17 -8.26 3.59 -30.16
N ALA A 18 -9.21 2.86 -29.55
CA ALA A 18 -9.60 3.09 -28.16
C ALA A 18 -8.53 2.61 -27.16
N ALA A 19 -7.85 1.49 -27.44
CA ALA A 19 -6.75 1.00 -26.63
C ALA A 19 -5.50 1.89 -26.73
N ALA A 20 -5.23 2.47 -27.90
CA ALA A 20 -4.11 3.41 -28.10
C ALA A 20 -4.35 4.82 -27.50
N ALA A 21 -5.59 5.14 -27.09
CA ALA A 21 -5.92 6.39 -26.41
C ALA A 21 -5.70 6.32 -24.89
N ALA A 22 -5.58 5.10 -24.33
CA ALA A 22 -4.99 4.88 -23.02
C ALA A 22 -3.48 4.75 -23.23
N GLY A 23 -2.80 5.88 -23.41
CA GLY A 23 -1.34 5.90 -23.40
C GLY A 23 -0.85 5.20 -22.14
N ASP A 24 0.17 4.35 -22.29
CA ASP A 24 0.86 3.76 -21.14
C ASP A 24 1.24 4.93 -20.21
N PRO A 25 0.77 4.93 -18.95
CA PRO A 25 0.99 6.04 -18.06
C PRO A 25 2.50 6.26 -17.90
N ASP A 26 2.90 7.53 -17.93
CA ASP A 26 4.30 7.93 -17.78
C ASP A 26 4.88 7.23 -16.55
N PRO A 27 6.02 6.50 -16.63
CA PRO A 27 6.63 5.86 -15.47
C PRO A 27 6.90 6.84 -14.31
N ASP A 28 6.98 8.15 -14.59
CA ASP A 28 7.08 9.19 -13.57
C ASP A 28 5.76 9.45 -12.81
N GLU A 29 4.60 9.02 -13.34
CA GLU A 29 3.29 9.17 -12.69
C GLU A 29 3.18 8.33 -11.40
N LEU A 30 3.92 7.22 -11.35
CA LEU A 30 3.97 6.29 -10.20
C LEU A 30 5.07 6.64 -9.19
N GLU A 31 5.95 7.61 -9.48
CA GLU A 31 7.02 8.05 -8.56
C GLU A 31 6.49 8.98 -7.47
N ARG A 32 5.44 8.52 -6.77
CA ARG A 32 4.80 9.21 -5.64
C ARG A 32 4.11 8.22 -4.71
N ALA A 33 3.69 8.74 -3.55
CA ALA A 33 2.86 7.98 -2.63
C ALA A 33 1.38 8.01 -3.05
N PHE A 34 0.69 6.88 -2.85
CA PHE A 34 -0.74 6.71 -3.12
C PHE A 34 -1.44 6.20 -1.87
N PRO A 35 -2.62 6.74 -1.52
CA PRO A 35 -3.43 6.11 -0.49
C PRO A 35 -3.99 4.80 -1.04
N ILE A 36 -3.94 3.74 -0.24
CA ILE A 36 -4.67 2.47 -0.50
C ILE A 36 -5.85 2.30 0.46
N VAL A 37 -5.74 2.90 1.64
CA VAL A 37 -6.79 2.90 2.66
C VAL A 37 -6.87 4.29 3.24
N GLU A 38 -8.09 4.80 3.37
CA GLU A 38 -8.37 6.12 3.91
C GLU A 38 -9.41 6.02 5.04
N PRO A 39 -9.37 6.91 6.04
CA PRO A 39 -10.46 7.01 7.01
C PRO A 39 -11.76 7.49 6.36
N ASP A 40 -12.90 7.06 6.89
CA ASP A 40 -14.16 7.75 6.64
C ASP A 40 -14.21 9.14 7.31
N TYR A 41 -15.21 9.95 6.98
CA TYR A 41 -15.38 11.30 7.54
C TYR A 41 -15.41 11.35 9.08
N GLY A 42 -15.74 10.25 9.74
CA GLY A 42 -15.76 10.15 11.21
C GLY A 42 -14.52 9.48 11.81
N HIS A 43 -13.53 9.08 11.00
CA HIS A 43 -12.40 8.24 11.42
C HIS A 43 -12.85 6.97 12.17
N THR A 44 -14.01 6.42 11.79
CA THR A 44 -14.56 5.21 12.43
C THR A 44 -14.48 3.99 11.55
N LYS A 45 -14.32 4.17 10.24
CA LYS A 45 -14.23 3.09 9.25
C LYS A 45 -13.06 3.33 8.30
N LEU A 46 -12.65 2.25 7.66
CA LEU A 46 -11.64 2.25 6.61
C LEU A 46 -12.35 2.17 5.25
N ARG A 47 -11.89 2.96 4.30
CA ARG A 47 -12.32 2.95 2.90
C ARG A 47 -11.13 2.62 2.02
N LEU A 48 -11.34 1.80 1.00
CA LEU A 48 -10.30 1.56 0.00
C LEU A 48 -10.21 2.75 -0.94
N SER A 49 -8.99 3.09 -1.34
CA SER A 49 -8.71 4.08 -2.37
C SER A 49 -8.48 3.35 -3.71
N GLU A 50 -9.34 3.65 -4.69
CA GLU A 50 -9.25 3.08 -6.03
C GLU A 50 -7.91 3.41 -6.71
N GLN A 51 -7.33 4.57 -6.41
CA GLN A 51 -6.08 5.00 -7.01
C GLN A 51 -4.90 4.10 -6.62
N GLY A 52 -4.79 3.75 -5.33
CA GLY A 52 -3.73 2.87 -4.86
C GLY A 52 -3.95 1.42 -5.29
N LEU A 53 -5.21 0.97 -5.37
CA LEU A 53 -5.53 -0.36 -5.89
C LEU A 53 -5.16 -0.51 -7.36
N GLU A 54 -5.43 0.50 -8.17
CA GLU A 54 -5.06 0.51 -9.59
C GLU A 54 -3.53 0.48 -9.77
N ALA A 55 -2.78 1.21 -8.93
CA ALA A 55 -1.32 1.15 -8.94
C ALA A 55 -0.79 -0.27 -8.61
N ILE A 56 -1.37 -0.94 -7.61
CA ILE A 56 -0.98 -2.32 -7.24
C ILE A 56 -1.34 -3.32 -8.36
N ARG A 57 -2.51 -3.18 -8.99
CA ARG A 57 -3.00 -4.12 -10.02
C ARG A 57 -2.12 -4.18 -11.27
N ARG A 58 -1.32 -3.14 -11.52
CA ARG A 58 -0.40 -3.07 -12.66
C ARG A 58 0.89 -3.85 -12.46
N ILE A 59 1.15 -4.32 -11.25
CA ILE A 59 2.37 -5.07 -10.93
C ILE A 59 2.16 -6.53 -11.31
N GLU A 60 2.96 -7.02 -12.26
CA GLU A 60 2.85 -8.38 -12.80
C GLU A 60 3.66 -9.40 -11.97
N ASN A 61 4.73 -8.97 -11.32
CA ASN A 61 5.59 -9.82 -10.52
C ASN A 61 4.95 -10.13 -9.15
N PRO A 62 5.37 -11.23 -8.48
CA PRO A 62 5.06 -11.45 -7.07
C PRO A 62 5.39 -10.22 -6.22
N ILE A 63 4.48 -9.85 -5.33
CA ILE A 63 4.60 -8.66 -4.49
C ILE A 63 5.07 -9.05 -3.10
N ALA A 64 6.10 -8.36 -2.60
CA ALA A 64 6.46 -8.37 -1.19
C ALA A 64 6.26 -6.96 -0.61
N ILE A 65 5.70 -6.86 0.60
CA ILE A 65 5.41 -5.57 1.23
C ILE A 65 6.29 -5.38 2.47
N VAL A 66 6.99 -4.26 2.51
CA VAL A 66 7.67 -3.74 3.71
C VAL A 66 6.79 -2.66 4.32
N GLY A 67 6.08 -2.98 5.40
CA GLY A 67 5.20 -2.05 6.10
C GLY A 67 5.85 -1.45 7.33
N VAL A 68 5.67 -0.15 7.54
CA VAL A 68 6.15 0.54 8.74
C VAL A 68 4.97 1.02 9.58
N ILE A 69 4.92 0.57 10.83
CA ILE A 69 3.93 0.95 11.84
C ILE A 69 4.61 1.62 13.03
N GLY A 70 3.83 2.31 13.87
CA GLY A 70 4.36 2.98 15.05
C GLY A 70 3.60 4.23 15.46
N PRO A 71 3.93 4.80 16.63
CA PRO A 71 3.25 5.96 17.17
C PRO A 71 3.25 7.15 16.21
N TYR A 72 2.31 8.08 16.40
CA TYR A 72 2.36 9.36 15.73
C TYR A 72 3.70 10.06 16.01
N ARG A 73 4.31 10.61 14.95
CA ARG A 73 5.63 11.29 14.99
C ARG A 73 6.83 10.43 15.38
N SER A 74 6.76 9.11 15.20
CA SER A 74 7.94 8.25 15.38
C SER A 74 8.98 8.32 14.26
N GLY A 75 8.69 9.01 13.15
CA GLY A 75 9.61 9.10 11.99
C GLY A 75 9.44 8.00 10.94
N LYS A 76 8.28 7.33 10.87
CA LYS A 76 7.98 6.25 9.91
C LYS A 76 8.23 6.65 8.45
N SER A 77 7.57 7.72 8.01
CA SER A 77 7.70 8.25 6.65
C SER A 77 9.14 8.68 6.34
N PHE A 78 9.87 9.18 7.33
CA PHE A 78 11.29 9.51 7.20
C PHE A 78 12.14 8.25 7.00
N LEU A 79 11.94 7.22 7.82
CA LEU A 79 12.62 5.93 7.68
C LEU A 79 12.38 5.33 6.29
N LEU A 80 11.13 5.34 5.81
CA LEU A 80 10.77 4.86 4.47
C LEU A 80 11.49 5.64 3.36
N ASN A 81 11.54 6.97 3.46
CA ASN A 81 12.28 7.78 2.51
C ASN A 81 13.77 7.45 2.50
N GLN A 82 14.37 7.16 3.66
CA GLN A 82 15.77 6.73 3.72
C GLN A 82 15.97 5.35 3.06
N LEU A 83 15.07 4.39 3.31
CA LEU A 83 15.14 3.07 2.69
C LEU A 83 15.01 3.14 1.15
N LEU A 84 14.14 4.03 0.66
CA LEU A 84 13.93 4.28 -0.76
C LEU A 84 14.95 5.23 -1.39
N SER A 85 15.91 5.76 -0.60
CA SER A 85 16.85 6.81 -1.03
C SER A 85 16.16 8.04 -1.65
N LEU A 86 14.97 8.40 -1.16
CA LEU A 86 14.18 9.54 -1.62
C LEU A 86 14.50 10.79 -0.82
N SER A 87 14.54 11.93 -1.51
CA SER A 87 14.65 13.24 -0.90
C SER A 87 13.33 13.68 -0.26
N CYS A 88 13.40 14.59 0.73
CA CYS A 88 12.25 15.03 1.52
C CYS A 88 11.15 15.74 0.70
N ASP A 89 11.47 16.22 -0.50
CA ASP A 89 10.58 16.89 -1.44
C ASP A 89 9.88 15.93 -2.42
N LYS A 90 10.38 14.68 -2.54
CA LYS A 90 9.83 13.67 -3.46
C LYS A 90 9.15 12.50 -2.74
N GLY A 91 9.66 12.10 -1.58
CA GLY A 91 9.17 10.92 -0.87
C GLY A 91 7.84 11.10 -0.13
N PHE A 92 7.54 10.19 0.79
CA PHE A 92 6.41 10.31 1.70
C PHE A 92 6.48 11.65 2.45
N GLY A 93 5.32 12.33 2.57
CA GLY A 93 5.25 13.66 3.15
C GLY A 93 5.71 13.71 4.60
N VAL A 94 6.93 14.20 4.85
CA VAL A 94 7.44 14.43 6.22
C VAL A 94 7.07 15.83 6.68
N GLY A 95 6.52 16.00 7.88
CA GLY A 95 6.08 17.30 8.39
C GLY A 95 6.36 17.50 9.86
N HIS A 96 6.76 18.72 10.23
CA HIS A 96 6.95 19.15 11.62
C HIS A 96 5.67 19.71 12.28
N MET A 97 4.59 19.92 11.51
CA MET A 97 3.34 20.55 11.99
C MET A 97 2.37 19.56 12.68
N ARG A 98 1.39 20.10 13.42
CA ARG A 98 0.38 19.37 14.20
C ARG A 98 -0.58 18.50 13.38
N ASP A 99 -0.65 18.69 12.06
CA ASP A 99 -1.45 17.84 11.19
C ASP A 99 -0.77 16.52 10.88
N THR A 100 -1.51 15.43 11.05
CA THR A 100 -1.12 14.10 10.59
C THR A 100 -1.11 14.14 9.07
N LYS A 101 0.08 14.21 8.45
CA LYS A 101 0.22 14.20 6.99
C LYS A 101 -0.24 12.87 6.37
N THR A 102 0.06 11.75 7.04
CA THR A 102 -0.39 10.41 6.61
C THR A 102 -1.69 10.04 7.33
N LYS A 103 -2.76 9.86 6.55
CA LYS A 103 -4.08 9.39 7.00
C LYS A 103 -4.36 8.02 6.40
N GLY A 104 -4.74 7.03 7.20
CA GLY A 104 -4.93 5.67 6.71
C GLY A 104 -3.62 4.95 6.35
N ILE A 105 -3.57 4.27 5.20
CA ILE A 105 -2.42 3.48 4.73
C ILE A 105 -2.04 3.91 3.31
N TRP A 106 -0.75 4.15 3.10
CA TRP A 106 -0.18 4.66 1.87
C TRP A 106 0.90 3.72 1.35
N ILE A 107 1.03 3.64 0.03
CA ILE A 107 2.09 2.89 -0.64
C ILE A 107 2.95 3.83 -1.48
N TRP A 108 4.22 3.49 -1.65
CA TRP A 108 5.05 4.09 -2.68
C TRP A 108 4.77 3.40 -4.03
N GLY A 109 4.40 4.16 -5.06
CA GLY A 109 3.88 3.58 -6.30
C GLY A 109 4.91 2.92 -7.21
N LYS A 110 6.19 3.24 -7.06
CA LYS A 110 7.28 2.64 -7.83
C LYS A 110 7.90 1.48 -7.04
N PRO A 111 7.67 0.21 -7.41
CA PRO A 111 8.24 -0.93 -6.71
C PRO A 111 9.77 -0.97 -6.85
N VAL A 112 10.43 -1.54 -5.85
CA VAL A 112 11.85 -1.91 -5.92
C VAL A 112 11.93 -3.36 -6.36
N GLU A 113 12.50 -3.60 -7.54
CA GLU A 113 12.65 -4.95 -8.07
C GLU A 113 13.83 -5.66 -7.40
N MET A 114 13.58 -6.88 -6.89
CA MET A 114 14.59 -7.72 -6.26
C MET A 114 14.55 -9.15 -6.83
N ASP A 115 15.70 -9.79 -6.91
CA ASP A 115 15.79 -11.23 -7.22
C ASP A 115 15.82 -12.01 -5.90
N VAL A 116 14.81 -12.86 -5.69
CA VAL A 116 14.71 -13.75 -4.54
C VAL A 116 14.65 -15.18 -5.05
N ASP A 117 15.74 -15.93 -4.85
CA ASP A 117 15.88 -17.32 -5.28
C ASP A 117 15.57 -17.56 -6.77
N GLY A 118 15.96 -16.63 -7.65
CA GLY A 118 15.73 -16.71 -9.09
C GLY A 118 14.35 -16.21 -9.54
N THR A 119 13.53 -15.71 -8.62
CA THR A 119 12.24 -15.09 -8.91
C THR A 119 12.36 -13.58 -8.77
N LYS A 120 11.95 -12.82 -9.80
CA LYS A 120 11.83 -11.37 -9.69
C LYS A 120 10.61 -11.02 -8.83
N VAL A 121 10.83 -10.26 -7.78
CA VAL A 121 9.82 -9.82 -6.81
C VAL A 121 9.77 -8.30 -6.80
N SER A 122 8.57 -7.75 -6.89
CA SER A 122 8.32 -6.31 -6.74
C SER A 122 8.10 -5.98 -5.26
N VAL A 123 9.06 -5.27 -4.67
CA VAL A 123 8.98 -4.85 -3.27
C VAL A 123 8.30 -3.49 -3.16
N LEU A 124 7.18 -3.44 -2.44
CA LEU A 124 6.44 -2.22 -2.14
C LEU A 124 6.68 -1.78 -0.70
N TYR A 125 6.66 -0.46 -0.50
CA TYR A 125 6.83 0.17 0.81
C TYR A 125 5.52 0.79 1.25
N LEU A 126 5.10 0.46 2.47
CA LEU A 126 3.82 0.85 3.04
C LEU A 126 4.06 1.74 4.26
N ASP A 127 3.57 2.98 4.19
CA ASP A 127 3.52 3.93 5.31
C ASP A 127 2.14 3.91 5.95
N THR A 128 2.09 3.99 7.27
CA THR A 128 0.83 3.98 8.03
C THR A 128 0.62 5.27 8.79
N GLU A 129 -0.64 5.61 8.99
CA GLU A 129 -1.02 6.60 9.97
C GLU A 129 -0.54 6.19 11.36
N GLY A 130 0.10 7.13 12.06
CA GLY A 130 0.54 6.89 13.43
C GLY A 130 -0.63 6.82 14.40
N PHE A 131 -0.59 5.79 15.25
CA PHE A 131 -1.53 5.60 16.35
C PHE A 131 -1.21 6.51 17.55
N GLU A 132 -2.09 6.53 18.55
CA GLU A 132 -2.01 7.42 19.73
C GLU A 132 -2.08 8.92 19.37
N SER A 133 -2.68 9.24 18.22
CA SER A 133 -2.93 10.61 17.82
C SER A 133 -4.11 11.19 18.61
N VAL A 134 -3.95 12.42 19.11
CA VAL A 134 -4.99 13.12 19.89
C VAL A 134 -6.31 13.16 19.12
N GLY A 135 -7.38 12.63 19.72
CA GLY A 135 -8.75 12.68 19.17
C GLY A 135 -9.16 11.49 18.29
N LYS A 136 -8.36 10.41 18.20
CA LYS A 136 -8.74 9.17 17.49
C LYS A 136 -9.21 8.08 18.44
N SER A 137 -10.03 7.16 17.91
CA SER A 137 -10.45 5.97 18.64
C SER A 137 -9.38 4.88 18.58
N ASN A 138 -9.14 4.20 19.71
CA ASN A 138 -8.23 3.05 19.78
C ASN A 138 -8.61 1.99 18.72
N VAL A 139 -9.92 1.79 18.48
CA VAL A 139 -10.43 0.82 17.51
C VAL A 139 -10.01 1.14 16.07
N TYR A 140 -9.94 2.42 15.70
CA TYR A 140 -9.48 2.80 14.36
C TYR A 140 -7.98 2.51 14.19
N ASP A 141 -7.18 2.88 15.19
CA ASP A 141 -5.73 2.63 15.21
C ASP A 141 -5.45 1.12 15.14
N ASP A 142 -6.20 0.30 15.90
CA ASP A 142 -6.10 -1.16 15.89
C ASP A 142 -6.43 -1.75 14.50
N ARG A 143 -7.37 -1.16 13.75
CA ARG A 143 -7.69 -1.62 12.39
C ARG A 143 -6.60 -1.28 11.39
N ILE A 144 -6.00 -0.09 11.48
CA ILE A 144 -4.84 0.28 10.65
C ILE A 144 -3.68 -0.67 10.93
N PHE A 145 -3.41 -0.93 12.21
CA PHE A 145 -2.37 -1.85 12.66
C PHE A 145 -2.61 -3.27 12.15
N ALA A 146 -3.83 -3.80 12.31
CA ALA A 146 -4.19 -5.14 11.88
C ALA A 146 -4.05 -5.30 10.37
N LEU A 147 -4.56 -4.34 9.61
CA LEU A 147 -4.50 -4.38 8.15
C LEU A 147 -3.06 -4.26 7.64
N ALA A 148 -2.26 -3.36 8.20
CA ALA A 148 -0.84 -3.23 7.86
C ALA A 148 -0.07 -4.52 8.15
N THR A 149 -0.35 -5.17 9.29
CA THR A 149 0.26 -6.45 9.66
C THR A 149 -0.07 -7.55 8.64
N VAL A 150 -1.34 -7.71 8.27
CA VAL A 150 -1.76 -8.75 7.32
C VAL A 150 -1.19 -8.53 5.92
N LEU A 151 -1.13 -7.27 5.48
CA LEU A 151 -0.60 -6.92 4.16
C LEU A 151 0.92 -7.07 4.07
N SER A 152 1.65 -6.91 5.18
CA SER A 152 3.11 -6.84 5.16
C SER A 152 3.75 -8.23 5.13
N SER A 153 4.71 -8.42 4.24
CA SER A 153 5.64 -9.55 4.29
C SER A 153 6.73 -9.33 5.35
N VAL A 154 7.13 -8.07 5.53
CA VAL A 154 8.02 -7.62 6.61
C VAL A 154 7.36 -6.43 7.29
N LEU A 155 7.11 -6.55 8.60
CA LEU A 155 6.54 -5.48 9.40
C LEU A 155 7.62 -4.84 10.28
N ILE A 156 7.85 -3.55 10.10
CA ILE A 156 8.77 -2.74 10.90
C ILE A 156 7.95 -1.97 11.93
N TYR A 157 8.15 -2.27 13.20
CA TYR A 157 7.57 -1.49 14.29
C TYR A 157 8.55 -0.42 14.79
N ASN A 158 8.31 0.82 14.37
CA ASN A 158 9.17 1.97 14.66
C ASN A 158 8.75 2.68 15.96
N LEU A 159 9.53 2.46 17.02
CA LEU A 159 9.37 3.06 18.34
C LEU A 159 10.52 4.03 18.63
N PRO A 160 10.24 5.32 18.90
CA PRO A 160 11.28 6.30 19.23
C PRO A 160 11.72 6.22 20.69
N GLU A 161 10.92 5.60 21.55
CA GLU A 161 11.17 5.41 22.98
C GLU A 161 11.53 3.95 23.28
N THR A 162 11.82 3.67 24.55
CA THR A 162 12.05 2.31 25.04
C THR A 162 10.79 1.46 24.87
N VAL A 163 10.98 0.16 24.59
CA VAL A 163 9.87 -0.80 24.45
C VAL A 163 9.10 -0.92 25.77
N ARG A 164 7.79 -0.67 25.73
CA ARG A 164 6.89 -0.80 26.89
C ARG A 164 6.00 -2.03 26.76
N GLU A 165 5.36 -2.42 27.86
CA GLU A 165 4.42 -3.55 27.88
C GLU A 165 3.25 -3.37 26.88
N ALA A 166 2.77 -2.13 26.70
CA ALA A 166 1.75 -1.82 25.70
C ALA A 166 2.22 -2.12 24.26
N ASP A 167 3.52 -1.92 23.98
CA ASP A 167 4.10 -2.20 22.67
C ASP A 167 4.22 -3.71 22.42
N ILE A 168 4.60 -4.46 23.46
CA ILE A 168 4.61 -5.93 23.43
C ILE A 168 3.19 -6.48 23.23
N SER A 169 2.20 -5.91 23.91
CA SER A 169 0.79 -6.31 23.79
C SER A 169 0.27 -6.10 22.36
N ARG A 170 0.62 -4.97 21.72
CA ARG A 170 0.29 -4.72 20.31
C ARG A 170 0.97 -5.73 19.38
N LEU A 171 2.24 -6.04 19.60
CA LEU A 171 2.94 -7.06 18.80
C LEU A 171 2.30 -8.45 18.96
N SER A 172 1.88 -8.82 20.17
CA SER A 172 1.13 -10.07 20.40
C SER A 172 -0.15 -10.09 19.56
N PHE A 173 -0.90 -8.99 19.56
CA PHE A 173 -2.10 -8.85 18.75
C PHE A 173 -1.81 -8.96 17.24
N ALA A 174 -0.69 -8.41 16.74
CA ALA A 174 -0.27 -8.58 15.35
C ALA A 174 -0.04 -10.05 14.99
N VAL A 175 0.67 -10.78 15.86
CA VAL A 175 0.95 -12.21 15.67
C VAL A 175 -0.35 -13.00 15.65
N GLU A 176 -1.27 -12.76 16.59
CA GLU A 176 -2.58 -13.42 16.64
C GLU A 176 -3.38 -13.20 15.35
N ILE A 177 -3.40 -11.95 14.83
CA ILE A 177 -4.08 -11.64 13.57
C ILE A 177 -3.44 -12.39 12.39
N ALA A 178 -2.11 -12.41 12.33
CA ALA A 178 -1.39 -13.10 11.26
C ALA A 178 -1.68 -14.60 11.30
N GLU A 179 -1.57 -15.23 12.48
CA GLU A 179 -1.87 -16.66 12.66
C GLU A 179 -3.30 -17.00 12.26
N GLU A 180 -4.29 -16.20 12.64
CA GLU A 180 -5.69 -16.47 12.29
C GLU A 180 -5.95 -16.30 10.79
N PHE A 181 -5.35 -15.28 10.16
CA PHE A 181 -5.54 -15.01 8.74
C PHE A 181 -4.86 -16.08 7.86
N TYR A 182 -3.59 -16.38 8.13
CA TYR A 182 -2.83 -17.38 7.36
C TYR A 182 -3.26 -18.82 7.70
N GLY A 183 -3.61 -19.09 8.97
CA GLY A 183 -4.14 -20.38 9.40
C GLY A 183 -5.50 -20.73 8.77
N ARG A 184 -6.33 -19.74 8.43
CA ARG A 184 -7.56 -19.94 7.65
C ARG A 184 -7.32 -20.06 6.14
N SER A 185 -6.30 -19.40 5.60
CA SER A 185 -6.01 -19.48 4.16
C SER A 185 -5.53 -20.86 3.75
N GLY A 186 -4.72 -21.54 4.58
CA GLY A 186 -4.32 -22.94 4.36
C GLY A 186 -5.44 -23.98 4.52
N ARG A 187 -6.62 -23.58 4.99
CA ARG A 187 -7.80 -24.48 5.14
C ARG A 187 -8.75 -24.45 3.94
N ARG A 188 -8.55 -23.58 2.95
CA ARG A 188 -9.47 -23.40 1.81
C ARG A 188 -9.09 -24.17 0.53
N ASP A 189 -8.01 -24.97 0.57
CA ASP A 189 -7.58 -25.80 -0.57
C ASP A 189 -7.96 -27.29 -0.46
N CYS A 190 -8.91 -27.62 0.42
CA CYS A 190 -9.48 -28.97 0.55
C CYS A 190 -11.00 -28.93 0.42
N PHE A 191 -11.53 -28.72 -0.79
CA PHE A 191 -12.85 -29.20 -1.24
C PHE A 191 -12.88 -29.34 -2.76
#